data_AF-A0A3M1FU08-F1
#
_entry.id   AF-A0A3M1FU08-F1
#
_cell.length_a   1.000
_cell.length_b   1.000
_cell.length_c   1.000
_cell.angle_alpha   90.00
_cell.angle_beta   90.00
_cell.angle_gamma   90.00
#
_symmetry.space_group_name_H-M   'P 1'
#
loop_
_entity.id
_entity.type
_entity.pdbx_description
1 polymer ?
#
loop_
_entity_poly.entity_id
_entity_poly.type
_entity_poly.pdbx_seq_one_letter_code
_entity_poly.pdbx_strand_id
1 'polypeptide(L)'
;MSSGLLSFHIVAFGLAVWLGLFLLARDVRRAPLRSAGFGLLLYAAALAGMVLVATSAPEQAARLIRWTRPLFFLPSILWAGTVAHLLPEDAPLREPFVRSWNRLLLPLMAAFYLLSVATDAVFGPDGSVRPGGYLVAGAVALLPLFEVLIMLGVGLRRTGPQRHLGLLLAGLLFFSLSATLLVTPLSGPWRAPITLGMGLDLLLLGVVVAALDAFNEGEAWLPELLRSLLGGLFSALLFAGPVALTMALITGPTLIMSGLLLGLTALALAHQTFSGPIQGLLDTLAYLGYPRLRAQQAALRQEAQAQVRGA
;
A
#
# COMPACT_ATOMS: atom_id res chain seq x y z
N MET A 1 17.89 9.30 -13.77
CA MET A 1 17.19 9.85 -12.57
C MET A 1 18.25 10.46 -11.68
N SER A 2 18.04 11.62 -11.05
CA SER A 2 19.07 12.18 -10.14
C SER A 2 19.21 11.31 -8.88
N SER A 3 20.38 11.33 -8.25
CA SER A 3 20.66 10.57 -7.02
C SER A 3 19.69 10.93 -5.89
N GLY A 4 19.44 12.23 -5.67
CA GLY A 4 18.46 12.68 -4.67
C GLY A 4 17.06 12.13 -4.92
N LEU A 5 16.60 12.13 -6.17
CA LEU A 5 15.28 11.61 -6.53
C LEU A 5 15.17 10.09 -6.31
N LEU A 6 16.26 9.36 -6.54
CA LEU A 6 16.34 7.92 -6.27
C LEU A 6 16.24 7.64 -4.77
N SER A 7 16.94 8.38 -3.93
CA SER A 7 16.82 8.27 -2.47
C SER A 7 15.39 8.53 -2.00
N PHE A 8 14.72 9.55 -2.55
CA PHE A 8 13.31 9.83 -2.21
C PHE A 8 12.37 8.67 -2.57
N HIS A 9 12.54 8.04 -3.73
CA HIS A 9 11.72 6.88 -4.12
C HIS A 9 11.96 5.67 -3.21
N ILE A 10 13.20 5.44 -2.78
CA ILE A 10 13.54 4.35 -1.86
C ILE A 10 12.92 4.59 -0.47
N VAL A 11 12.97 5.82 0.05
CA VAL A 11 12.34 6.16 1.33
C VAL A 11 10.82 6.03 1.23
N ALA A 12 10.22 6.58 0.17
CA ALA A 12 8.78 6.46 -0.07
C ALA A 12 8.34 4.99 -0.21
N PHE A 13 9.15 4.16 -0.87
CA PHE A 13 8.96 2.71 -0.96
C PHE A 13 8.97 2.09 0.44
N GLY A 14 9.99 2.34 1.26
CA GLY A 14 10.09 1.80 2.61
C GLY A 14 8.90 2.16 3.49
N LEU A 15 8.46 3.43 3.45
CA LEU A 15 7.28 3.89 4.18
C LEU A 15 5.98 3.21 3.69
N ALA A 16 5.80 3.07 2.38
CA ALA A 16 4.63 2.40 1.81
C ALA A 16 4.59 0.91 2.15
N VAL A 17 5.74 0.22 2.09
CA VAL A 17 5.85 -1.18 2.53
C VAL A 17 5.54 -1.30 4.03
N TRP A 18 6.19 -0.49 4.86
CA TRP A 18 5.99 -0.51 6.31
C TRP A 18 4.52 -0.31 6.68
N LEU A 19 3.90 0.76 6.19
CA LEU A 19 2.51 1.07 6.52
C LEU A 19 1.55 0.02 5.97
N GLY A 20 1.80 -0.47 4.74
CA GLY A 20 0.99 -1.52 4.13
C GLY A 20 1.02 -2.82 4.95
N LEU A 21 2.21 -3.26 5.37
CA LEU A 21 2.36 -4.44 6.22
C LEU A 21 1.79 -4.21 7.62
N PHE A 22 1.96 -3.01 8.19
CA PHE A 22 1.41 -2.65 9.50
C PHE A 22 -0.12 -2.77 9.52
N LEU A 23 -0.81 -2.24 8.50
CA LEU A 23 -2.26 -2.36 8.39
C LEU A 23 -2.70 -3.83 8.27
N LEU A 24 -1.97 -4.64 7.49
CA LEU A 24 -2.27 -6.07 7.33
C LEU A 24 -2.02 -6.88 8.60
N ALA A 25 -0.99 -6.54 9.37
CA ALA A 25 -0.65 -7.21 10.61
C ALA A 25 -1.61 -6.86 11.76
N ARG A 26 -2.24 -5.67 11.74
CA ARG A 26 -3.24 -5.25 12.72
C ARG A 26 -4.47 -6.18 12.69
N ASP A 27 -5.14 -6.30 11.55
CA ASP A 27 -6.16 -7.32 11.32
C ASP A 27 -6.44 -7.54 9.82
N VAL A 28 -5.85 -8.58 9.24
CA VAL A 28 -6.05 -8.95 7.82
C VAL A 28 -7.49 -9.38 7.50
N ARG A 29 -8.29 -9.75 8.51
CA ARG A 29 -9.68 -10.17 8.30
C ARG A 29 -10.59 -8.96 8.09
N ARG A 30 -10.20 -7.79 8.56
CA ARG A 30 -10.92 -6.54 8.31
C ARG A 30 -10.70 -6.05 6.89
N ALA A 31 -11.79 -6.00 6.13
CA ALA A 31 -11.76 -5.58 4.74
C ALA A 31 -11.16 -4.16 4.52
N PRO A 32 -11.43 -3.13 5.35
CA PRO A 32 -10.80 -1.82 5.20
C PRO A 32 -9.27 -1.87 5.33
N LEU A 33 -8.76 -2.52 6.38
CA LEU A 33 -7.31 -2.63 6.62
C LEU A 33 -6.63 -3.46 5.54
N ARG A 34 -7.26 -4.55 5.12
CA ARG A 34 -6.75 -5.42 4.06
C ARG A 34 -6.63 -4.68 2.73
N SER A 35 -7.67 -3.97 2.32
CA SER A 35 -7.68 -3.24 1.05
C SER A 35 -6.71 -2.06 1.05
N ALA A 36 -6.67 -1.26 2.14
CA ALA A 36 -5.68 -0.20 2.32
C ALA A 36 -4.24 -0.74 2.31
N GLY A 37 -3.99 -1.83 3.03
CA GLY A 37 -2.69 -2.48 3.12
C GLY A 37 -2.19 -2.97 1.76
N PHE A 38 -3.03 -3.70 1.01
CA PHE A 38 -2.68 -4.13 -0.35
C PHE A 38 -2.53 -2.94 -1.32
N GLY A 39 -3.34 -1.89 -1.18
CA GLY A 39 -3.20 -0.65 -1.96
C GLY A 39 -1.83 0.00 -1.79
N LEU A 40 -1.35 0.10 -0.55
CA LEU A 40 -0.01 0.60 -0.22
C LEU A 40 1.10 -0.31 -0.75
N LEU A 41 0.93 -1.64 -0.67
CA LEU A 41 1.91 -2.59 -1.21
C LEU A 41 2.00 -2.56 -2.74
N LEU A 42 0.88 -2.38 -3.45
CA LEU A 42 0.89 -2.21 -4.91
C LEU A 42 1.55 -0.89 -5.31
N TYR A 43 1.30 0.19 -4.56
CA TYR A 43 2.00 1.45 -4.75
C TYR A 43 3.52 1.31 -4.49
N ALA A 44 3.90 0.60 -3.42
CA ALA A 44 5.30 0.30 -3.15
C ALA A 44 5.93 -0.51 -4.29
N ALA A 45 5.25 -1.53 -4.82
CA ALA A 45 5.72 -2.29 -5.98
C ALA A 45 5.91 -1.40 -7.22
N ALA A 46 5.03 -0.42 -7.43
CA ALA A 46 5.16 0.57 -8.49
C ALA A 46 6.40 1.47 -8.30
N LEU A 47 6.66 1.95 -7.07
CA LEU A 47 7.87 2.71 -6.73
C LEU A 47 9.14 1.89 -6.90
N ALA A 48 9.14 0.63 -6.46
CA ALA A 48 10.25 -0.29 -6.64
C ALA A 48 10.55 -0.46 -8.14
N GLY A 49 9.51 -0.74 -8.94
CA GLY A 49 9.65 -0.83 -10.39
C GLY A 49 10.24 0.44 -11.02
N MET A 50 9.85 1.63 -10.55
CA MET A 50 10.44 2.89 -11.02
C MET A 50 11.95 2.99 -10.72
N VAL A 51 12.38 2.60 -9.53
CA VAL A 51 13.81 2.54 -9.16
C VAL A 51 14.54 1.52 -10.02
N LEU A 52 13.98 0.33 -10.23
CA LEU A 52 14.59 -0.73 -11.04
C LEU A 52 14.69 -0.33 -12.51
N VAL A 53 13.65 0.28 -13.09
CA VAL A 53 13.67 0.83 -14.45
C VAL A 53 14.76 1.89 -14.59
N ALA A 54 14.89 2.79 -13.62
CA ALA A 54 15.86 3.88 -13.65
C ALA A 54 17.33 3.42 -13.53
N THR A 55 17.56 2.19 -13.06
CA THR A 55 18.89 1.60 -12.81
C THR A 55 19.20 0.43 -13.75
N SER A 56 18.31 0.17 -14.71
CA SER A 56 18.44 -0.87 -15.72
C SER A 56 19.07 -0.37 -17.01
N ALA A 57 19.67 -1.28 -17.77
CA ALA A 57 19.98 -1.04 -19.18
C ALA A 57 18.66 -0.97 -20.01
N PRO A 58 18.68 -0.33 -21.20
CA PRO A 58 17.46 0.03 -21.93
C PRO A 58 16.52 -1.13 -22.26
N GLU A 59 17.08 -2.29 -22.63
CA GLU A 59 16.29 -3.48 -22.97
C GLU A 59 15.55 -4.06 -21.76
N GLN A 60 16.21 -4.13 -20.59
CA GLN A 60 15.60 -4.58 -19.35
C GLN A 60 14.59 -3.56 -18.83
N ALA A 61 14.90 -2.26 -18.97
CA ALA A 61 14.00 -1.17 -18.60
C ALA A 61 12.67 -1.25 -19.36
N ALA A 62 12.69 -1.52 -20.67
CA ALA A 62 11.49 -1.68 -21.49
C ALA A 62 10.61 -2.85 -20.99
N ARG A 63 11.22 -3.97 -20.60
CA ARG A 63 10.49 -5.11 -20.01
C ARG A 63 9.89 -4.75 -18.66
N LEU A 64 10.65 -4.12 -17.76
CA LEU A 64 10.20 -3.74 -16.43
C LEU A 64 9.07 -2.70 -16.46
N ILE A 65 9.15 -1.74 -17.38
CA ILE A 65 8.14 -0.71 -17.58
C ILE A 65 6.74 -1.32 -17.80
N ARG A 66 6.66 -2.39 -18.61
CA ARG A 66 5.41 -3.07 -18.95
C ARG A 66 4.68 -3.59 -17.72
N TRP A 67 5.43 -4.14 -16.75
CA TRP A 67 4.88 -4.63 -15.49
C TRP A 67 4.64 -3.54 -14.46
N THR A 68 5.48 -2.50 -14.48
CA THR A 68 5.48 -1.45 -13.45
C THR A 68 4.39 -0.42 -13.64
N ARG A 69 4.19 0.07 -14.87
CA ARG A 69 3.27 1.19 -15.13
C ARG A 69 1.81 0.92 -14.75
N PRO A 70 1.24 -0.26 -15.06
CA PRO A 70 -0.15 -0.54 -14.68
C PRO A 70 -0.37 -0.57 -13.16
N LEU A 71 0.69 -0.82 -12.36
CA LEU A 71 0.59 -0.89 -10.89
C LEU A 71 0.15 0.44 -10.27
N PHE A 72 0.44 1.59 -10.88
CA PHE A 72 0.03 2.89 -10.34
C PHE A 72 -1.48 3.11 -10.33
N PHE A 73 -2.23 2.33 -11.12
CA PHE A 73 -3.69 2.45 -11.23
C PHE A 73 -4.44 1.52 -10.28
N LEU A 74 -3.79 0.48 -9.76
CA LEU A 74 -4.45 -0.51 -8.90
C LEU A 74 -4.76 -0.01 -7.48
N PRO A 75 -3.91 0.82 -6.83
CA PRO A 75 -4.20 1.36 -5.52
C PRO A 75 -5.54 2.09 -5.46
N SER A 76 -5.92 2.85 -6.48
CA SER A 76 -7.19 3.60 -6.47
C SER A 76 -8.40 2.66 -6.33
N ILE A 77 -8.38 1.50 -6.98
CA ILE A 77 -9.46 0.52 -6.89
C ILE A 77 -9.50 -0.13 -5.50
N LEU A 78 -8.35 -0.50 -4.95
CA LEU A 78 -8.29 -1.06 -3.59
C LEU A 78 -8.75 -0.04 -2.54
N TRP A 79 -8.35 1.21 -2.69
CA TRP A 79 -8.75 2.29 -1.81
C TRP A 79 -10.24 2.62 -1.89
N ALA A 80 -10.91 2.44 -3.05
CA ALA A 80 -12.36 2.56 -3.14
C ALA A 80 -13.04 1.48 -2.29
N GLY A 81 -12.47 0.28 -2.30
CA GLY A 81 -12.84 -0.79 -1.38
C GLY A 81 -12.71 -0.38 0.08
N THR A 82 -11.59 0.24 0.45
CA THR A 82 -11.39 0.75 1.82
C THR A 82 -12.51 1.71 2.22
N VAL A 83 -12.80 2.70 1.37
CA VAL A 83 -13.85 3.71 1.65
C VAL A 83 -15.22 3.05 1.72
N ALA A 84 -15.55 2.13 0.80
CA ALA A 84 -16.80 1.37 0.81
C ALA A 84 -17.01 0.58 2.12
N HIS A 85 -15.95 0.00 2.68
CA HIS A 85 -16.04 -0.77 3.92
C HIS A 85 -15.99 0.09 5.18
N LEU A 86 -15.47 1.32 5.11
CA LEU A 86 -15.50 2.29 6.22
C LEU A 86 -16.87 2.95 6.41
N LEU A 87 -17.82 2.73 5.50
CA LEU A 87 -19.18 3.20 5.69
C LEU A 87 -19.83 2.57 6.93
N PRO A 88 -20.66 3.33 7.65
CA PRO A 88 -21.47 2.79 8.73
C PRO A 88 -22.30 1.60 8.28
N GLU A 89 -22.52 0.64 9.17
CA GLU A 89 -23.29 -0.58 8.87
C GLU A 89 -24.75 -0.28 8.52
N ASP A 90 -25.30 0.79 9.07
CA ASP A 90 -26.65 1.32 8.83
C ASP A 90 -26.76 2.13 7.53
N ALA A 91 -25.65 2.39 6.82
CA ALA A 91 -25.68 3.15 5.59
C ALA A 91 -26.33 2.34 4.45
N PRO A 92 -27.42 2.84 3.83
CA PRO A 92 -28.18 2.08 2.83
C PRO A 92 -27.39 1.77 1.55
N LEU A 93 -26.33 2.54 1.29
CA LEU A 93 -25.47 2.37 0.12
C LEU A 93 -24.23 1.49 0.38
N ARG A 94 -23.92 1.12 1.63
CA ARG A 94 -22.73 0.32 1.92
C ARG A 94 -22.75 -1.01 1.17
N GLU A 95 -23.85 -1.73 1.26
CA GLU A 95 -23.98 -3.04 0.64
C GLU A 95 -23.89 -3.02 -0.89
N PRO A 96 -24.61 -2.14 -1.63
CA PRO A 96 -24.44 -2.07 -3.09
C PRO A 96 -23.03 -1.64 -3.50
N PHE A 97 -22.37 -0.72 -2.77
CA PHE A 97 -20.98 -0.36 -3.07
C PHE A 97 -20.00 -1.50 -2.84
N VAL A 98 -20.09 -2.20 -1.71
CA VAL A 98 -19.24 -3.37 -1.44
C VAL A 98 -19.46 -4.47 -2.47
N ARG A 99 -20.70 -4.69 -2.93
CA ARG A 99 -21.01 -5.64 -4.01
C ARG A 99 -20.43 -5.16 -5.35
N SER A 100 -20.58 -3.88 -5.70
CA SER A 100 -20.00 -3.27 -6.91
C SER A 100 -18.48 -3.44 -6.92
N TRP A 101 -17.83 -3.09 -5.82
CA TRP A 101 -16.39 -3.22 -5.67
C TRP A 101 -15.90 -4.67 -5.88
N ASN A 102 -16.54 -5.65 -5.22
CA ASN A 102 -16.16 -7.05 -5.33
C ASN A 102 -16.45 -7.67 -6.71
N ARG A 103 -17.57 -7.32 -7.34
CA ARG A 103 -18.05 -7.97 -8.57
C ARG A 103 -17.65 -7.24 -9.85
N LEU A 104 -17.40 -5.93 -9.79
CA LEU A 104 -17.08 -5.10 -10.94
C LEU A 104 -15.65 -4.56 -10.84
N LEU A 105 -15.32 -3.82 -9.78
CA LEU A 105 -14.05 -3.10 -9.73
C LEU A 105 -12.83 -4.01 -9.57
N LEU A 106 -12.88 -5.04 -8.72
CA LEU A 106 -11.78 -6.02 -8.58
C LEU A 106 -11.50 -6.81 -9.86
N PRO A 107 -12.49 -7.42 -10.55
CA PRO A 107 -12.22 -8.08 -11.82
C PRO A 107 -11.81 -7.10 -12.92
N LEU A 108 -12.36 -5.87 -12.93
CA LEU A 108 -11.93 -4.82 -13.85
C LEU A 108 -10.47 -4.42 -13.60
N MET A 109 -10.04 -4.31 -12.35
CA MET A 109 -8.64 -4.08 -11.96
C MET A 109 -7.72 -5.16 -12.53
N ALA A 110 -8.09 -6.44 -12.33
CA ALA A 110 -7.33 -7.57 -12.83
C ALA A 110 -7.28 -7.60 -14.36
N ALA A 111 -8.43 -7.37 -15.01
CA ALA A 111 -8.53 -7.32 -16.47
C ALA A 111 -7.71 -6.15 -17.04
N PHE A 112 -7.81 -4.96 -16.45
CA PHE A 112 -7.01 -3.80 -16.85
C PHE A 112 -5.52 -4.08 -16.72
N TYR A 113 -5.08 -4.65 -15.59
CA TYR A 113 -3.68 -5.00 -15.37
C TYR A 113 -3.19 -6.01 -16.42
N LEU A 114 -3.91 -7.12 -16.59
CA LEU A 114 -3.55 -8.17 -17.54
C LEU A 114 -3.54 -7.67 -18.98
N LEU A 115 -4.55 -6.89 -19.39
CA LEU A 115 -4.62 -6.27 -20.72
C LEU A 115 -3.45 -5.31 -20.95
N SER A 116 -3.14 -4.47 -19.95
CA SER A 116 -2.06 -3.49 -20.03
C SER A 116 -0.67 -4.13 -20.09
N VAL A 117 -0.49 -5.29 -19.45
CA VAL A 117 0.75 -6.06 -19.54
C VAL A 117 0.82 -6.82 -20.86
N ALA A 118 -0.25 -7.52 -21.25
CA ALA A 118 -0.27 -8.40 -22.41
C ALA A 118 -0.29 -7.67 -23.76
N THR A 119 -0.74 -6.42 -23.79
CA THR A 119 -0.94 -5.66 -25.03
C THR A 119 -0.35 -4.26 -24.96
N ASP A 120 -0.06 -3.68 -26.13
CA ASP A 120 0.37 -2.29 -26.24
C ASP A 120 -0.83 -1.33 -26.42
N ALA A 121 -2.04 -1.77 -26.09
CA ALA A 121 -3.26 -0.98 -26.31
C ALA A 121 -3.30 0.24 -25.39
N VAL A 122 -2.86 0.07 -24.14
CA VAL A 122 -2.89 1.12 -23.12
C VAL A 122 -1.53 1.83 -23.01
N PHE A 123 -0.45 1.05 -22.96
CA PHE A 123 0.92 1.55 -22.83
C PHE A 123 1.74 1.13 -24.05
N GLY A 124 2.48 2.07 -24.65
CA GLY A 124 3.43 1.79 -25.73
C GLY A 124 4.68 1.06 -25.24
N PRO A 125 5.62 0.73 -26.14
CA PRO A 125 6.88 0.04 -25.78
C PRO A 125 7.81 0.88 -24.88
N ASP A 126 7.77 2.20 -25.04
CA ASP A 126 8.39 3.20 -24.17
C ASP A 126 7.59 3.44 -22.88
N GLY A 127 6.46 2.72 -22.75
CA GLY A 127 5.32 2.88 -21.84
C GLY A 127 4.66 4.26 -21.86
N SER A 128 4.89 5.00 -22.93
CA SER A 128 3.89 5.86 -23.54
C SER A 128 2.45 5.55 -23.16
N VAL A 129 1.70 6.33 -22.38
CA VAL A 129 0.24 6.07 -22.38
C VAL A 129 -0.25 6.44 -23.77
N ARG A 130 -0.83 5.48 -24.49
CA ARG A 130 -1.37 5.74 -25.83
C ARG A 130 -2.62 6.61 -25.71
N PRO A 131 -2.99 7.40 -26.74
CA PRO A 131 -4.20 8.24 -26.70
C PRO A 131 -5.46 7.49 -26.28
N GLY A 132 -5.70 6.30 -26.85
CA GLY A 132 -6.82 5.42 -26.43
C GLY A 132 -6.62 4.82 -25.04
N GLY A 133 -5.38 4.62 -24.61
CA GLY A 133 -5.02 4.18 -23.27
C GLY A 133 -5.41 5.18 -22.19
N TYR A 134 -5.30 6.49 -22.44
CA TYR A 134 -5.75 7.52 -21.49
C TYR A 134 -7.26 7.46 -21.25
N LEU A 135 -8.06 7.12 -22.27
CA LEU A 135 -9.52 6.96 -22.10
C LEU A 135 -9.82 5.76 -21.21
N VAL A 136 -9.17 4.62 -21.46
CA VAL A 136 -9.38 3.39 -20.67
C VAL A 136 -8.87 3.57 -19.24
N ALA A 137 -7.63 4.03 -19.08
CA ALA A 137 -7.02 4.26 -17.77
C ALA A 137 -7.76 5.35 -16.98
N GLY A 138 -8.20 6.42 -17.66
CA GLY A 138 -9.01 7.47 -17.09
C GLY A 138 -10.38 6.99 -16.66
N ALA A 139 -11.09 6.21 -17.49
CA ALA A 139 -12.37 5.61 -17.13
C ALA A 139 -12.23 4.69 -15.91
N VAL A 140 -11.21 3.84 -15.89
CA VAL A 140 -10.92 2.94 -14.76
C VAL A 140 -10.57 3.73 -13.49
N ALA A 141 -9.84 4.83 -13.60
CA ALA A 141 -9.50 5.69 -12.46
C ALA A 141 -10.69 6.52 -11.95
N LEU A 142 -11.59 6.97 -12.84
CA LEU A 142 -12.73 7.80 -12.48
C LEU A 142 -13.87 7.00 -11.85
N LEU A 143 -14.02 5.72 -12.17
CA LEU A 143 -15.07 4.89 -11.56
C LEU A 143 -15.02 4.89 -10.02
N PRO A 144 -13.87 4.59 -9.38
CA PRO A 144 -13.64 4.79 -7.95
C PRO A 144 -14.04 6.18 -7.44
N LEU A 145 -13.66 7.24 -8.17
CA LEU A 145 -13.94 8.62 -7.78
C LEU A 145 -15.45 8.90 -7.79
N PHE A 146 -16.16 8.48 -8.83
CA PHE A 146 -17.61 8.63 -8.90
C PHE A 146 -18.32 7.88 -7.77
N GLU A 147 -17.88 6.67 -7.43
CA GLU A 147 -18.40 5.94 -6.27
C GLU A 147 -18.23 6.77 -4.99
N VAL A 148 -17.01 7.26 -4.72
CA VAL A 148 -16.73 8.07 -3.52
C VAL A 148 -17.52 9.39 -3.51
N LEU A 149 -17.69 10.07 -4.64
CA LEU A 149 -18.48 11.31 -4.72
C LEU A 149 -19.97 11.07 -4.46
N ILE A 150 -20.53 9.98 -4.99
CA ILE A 150 -21.91 9.57 -4.69
C ILE A 150 -22.04 9.27 -3.19
N MET A 151 -21.07 8.57 -2.61
CA MET A 151 -21.04 8.27 -1.19
C MET A 151 -20.94 9.52 -0.34
N LEU A 152 -20.15 10.52 -0.76
CA LEU A 152 -20.04 11.79 -0.08
C LEU A 152 -21.38 12.54 -0.13
N GLY A 153 -22.00 12.63 -1.31
CA GLY A 153 -23.29 13.30 -1.50
C GLY A 153 -24.43 12.69 -0.66
N VAL A 154 -24.42 11.37 -0.48
CA VAL A 154 -25.45 10.65 0.30
C VAL A 154 -25.10 10.53 1.79
N GLY A 155 -23.82 10.34 2.11
CA GLY A 155 -23.31 10.08 3.47
C GLY A 155 -23.10 11.34 4.32
N LEU A 156 -22.95 12.52 3.72
CA LEU A 156 -22.82 13.80 4.43
C LEU A 156 -24.03 14.16 5.31
N ARG A 157 -25.18 13.51 5.12
CA ARG A 157 -26.41 13.81 5.89
C ARG A 157 -26.63 12.93 7.13
N ARG A 158 -25.82 11.86 7.31
CA ARG A 158 -26.13 10.81 8.31
C ARG A 158 -24.93 10.24 9.05
N THR A 159 -23.72 10.73 8.83
CA THR A 159 -22.53 10.20 9.52
C THR A 159 -22.14 11.04 10.73
N GLY A 160 -21.25 10.54 11.58
CA GLY A 160 -20.71 11.32 12.71
C GLY A 160 -19.58 12.26 12.25
N PRO A 161 -19.28 13.35 12.99
CA PRO A 161 -18.29 14.37 12.61
C PRO A 161 -16.91 13.82 12.23
N GLN A 162 -16.48 12.73 12.85
CA GLN A 162 -15.18 12.11 12.57
C GLN A 162 -15.17 11.25 11.29
N ARG A 163 -16.26 10.51 11.02
CA ARG A 163 -16.40 9.71 9.78
C ARG A 163 -16.61 10.61 8.56
N HIS A 164 -17.25 11.76 8.74
CA HIS A 164 -17.34 12.81 7.72
C HIS A 164 -15.96 13.30 7.28
N LEU A 165 -15.05 13.58 8.22
CA LEU A 165 -13.70 14.03 7.89
C LEU A 165 -12.93 12.96 7.11
N GLY A 166 -13.03 11.69 7.51
CA GLY A 166 -12.42 10.58 6.78
C GLY A 166 -12.93 10.45 5.34
N LEU A 167 -14.24 10.58 5.14
CA LEU A 167 -14.86 10.53 3.81
C LEU A 167 -14.54 11.75 2.94
N LEU A 168 -14.50 12.95 3.53
CA LEU A 168 -14.12 14.18 2.84
C LEU A 168 -12.64 14.17 2.42
N LEU A 169 -11.75 13.76 3.33
CA LEU A 169 -10.34 13.58 3.02
C LEU A 169 -10.13 12.50 1.97
N ALA A 170 -10.79 11.34 2.10
CA ALA A 170 -10.74 10.30 1.09
C ALA A 170 -11.20 10.83 -0.28
N GLY A 171 -12.33 11.52 -0.35
CA GLY A 171 -12.84 12.11 -1.59
C GLY A 171 -11.89 13.14 -2.22
N LEU A 172 -11.30 14.02 -1.41
CA LEU A 172 -10.35 15.03 -1.88
C LEU A 172 -9.04 14.40 -2.39
N LEU A 173 -8.53 13.40 -1.68
CA LEU A 173 -7.31 12.66 -2.05
C LEU A 173 -7.55 11.79 -3.28
N PHE A 174 -8.72 11.16 -3.39
CA PHE A 174 -9.10 10.41 -4.59
C PHE A 174 -9.25 11.29 -5.82
N PHE A 175 -9.82 12.48 -5.63
CA PHE A 175 -9.93 13.49 -6.68
C PHE A 175 -8.54 13.93 -7.14
N SER A 176 -7.64 14.25 -6.19
CA SER A 176 -6.24 14.56 -6.45
C SER A 176 -5.56 13.43 -7.24
N LEU A 177 -5.65 12.19 -6.76
CA LEU A 177 -5.04 11.01 -7.38
C LEU A 177 -5.55 10.77 -8.81
N SER A 178 -6.88 10.80 -8.98
CA SER A 178 -7.53 10.52 -10.28
C SER A 178 -7.30 11.63 -11.29
N ALA A 179 -7.44 12.90 -10.88
CA ALA A 179 -7.15 14.05 -11.73
C ALA A 179 -5.70 14.07 -12.18
N THR A 180 -4.78 13.72 -11.28
CA THR A 180 -3.35 13.68 -11.60
C THR A 180 -3.02 12.53 -12.55
N LEU A 181 -3.61 11.33 -12.37
CA LEU A 181 -3.44 10.20 -13.30
C LEU A 181 -3.99 10.47 -14.71
N LEU A 182 -5.06 11.26 -14.83
CA LEU A 182 -5.69 11.60 -16.11
C LEU A 182 -4.96 12.67 -16.90
N VAL A 183 -4.47 13.69 -16.20
CA VAL A 183 -3.96 14.92 -16.83
C VAL A 183 -2.46 14.83 -17.12
N THR A 184 -1.72 13.97 -16.42
CA THR A 184 -0.26 14.04 -16.47
C THR A 184 0.32 13.04 -17.46
N PRO A 185 1.02 13.52 -18.50
CA PRO A 185 1.93 12.65 -19.24
C PRO A 185 2.93 12.10 -18.23
N LEU A 186 3.05 10.77 -18.12
CA LEU A 186 4.03 10.08 -17.27
C LEU A 186 5.49 10.26 -17.80
N SER A 187 5.78 11.41 -18.40
CA SER A 187 7.01 11.82 -19.04
C SER A 187 7.30 13.28 -18.73
N GLY A 188 8.58 13.62 -18.53
CA GLY A 188 9.00 15.00 -18.26
C GLY A 188 9.32 15.29 -16.78
N PRO A 189 9.66 16.55 -16.47
CA PRO A 189 10.20 16.94 -15.16
C PRO A 189 9.18 16.82 -14.02
N TRP A 190 7.89 16.93 -14.33
CA TRP A 190 6.80 16.89 -13.35
C TRP A 190 6.49 15.48 -12.84
N ARG A 191 6.92 14.42 -13.53
CA ARG A 191 6.63 13.03 -13.15
C ARG A 191 7.04 12.70 -11.72
N ALA A 192 8.22 13.14 -11.34
CA ALA A 192 8.80 12.90 -10.02
C ALA A 192 7.96 13.47 -8.87
N PRO A 193 7.71 14.79 -8.80
CA PRO A 193 6.91 15.37 -7.73
C PRO A 193 5.47 14.86 -7.74
N ILE A 194 4.89 14.61 -8.92
CA ILE A 194 3.56 14.01 -9.04
C ILE A 194 3.50 12.63 -8.37
N THR A 195 4.43 11.73 -8.72
CA THR A 195 4.44 10.37 -8.18
C THR A 195 4.60 10.40 -6.66
N LEU A 196 5.46 11.28 -6.14
CA LEU A 196 5.67 11.44 -4.71
C LEU A 196 4.44 12.05 -4.01
N GLY A 197 3.76 13.01 -4.64
CA GLY A 197 2.50 13.58 -4.14
C GLY A 197 1.42 12.52 -3.99
N MET A 198 1.26 11.65 -4.99
CA MET A 198 0.37 10.48 -4.89
C MET A 198 0.74 9.60 -3.69
N GLY A 199 2.03 9.33 -3.49
CA GLY A 199 2.49 8.54 -2.34
C GLY A 199 2.17 9.17 -0.99
N LEU A 200 2.33 10.49 -0.87
CA LEU A 200 1.99 11.23 0.33
C LEU A 200 0.49 11.11 0.63
N ASP A 201 -0.35 11.27 -0.40
CA ASP A 201 -1.81 11.13 -0.29
C ASP A 201 -2.19 9.73 0.21
N LEU A 202 -1.58 8.67 -0.37
CA LEU A 202 -1.83 7.29 0.05
C LEU A 202 -1.35 6.99 1.47
N LEU A 203 -0.19 7.52 1.87
CA LEU A 203 0.35 7.35 3.22
C LEU A 203 -0.54 8.05 4.26
N LEU A 204 -0.95 9.29 3.99
CA LEU A 204 -1.85 10.04 4.86
C LEU A 204 -3.16 9.28 5.05
N LEU A 205 -3.74 8.77 3.96
CA LEU A 205 -4.95 7.97 4.01
C LEU A 205 -4.75 6.67 4.80
N GLY A 206 -3.61 5.99 4.65
CA GLY A 206 -3.23 4.81 5.46
C GLY A 206 -3.22 5.10 6.95
N VAL A 207 -2.64 6.24 7.36
CA VAL A 207 -2.62 6.67 8.76
C VAL A 207 -4.03 7.00 9.25
N VAL A 208 -4.84 7.69 8.44
CA VAL A 208 -6.24 8.00 8.80
C VAL A 208 -7.04 6.72 9.00
N VAL A 209 -6.86 5.71 8.14
CA VAL A 209 -7.56 4.41 8.28
C VAL A 209 -7.13 3.68 9.54
N ALA A 210 -5.82 3.65 9.85
CA ALA A 210 -5.33 3.09 11.11
C ALA A 210 -5.94 3.80 12.33
N ALA A 211 -5.98 5.13 12.30
CA ALA A 211 -6.55 5.93 13.37
C ALA A 211 -8.05 5.65 13.54
N LEU A 212 -8.84 5.69 12.46
CA LEU A 212 -10.27 5.42 12.49
C LEU A 212 -10.59 4.01 13.00
N ASP A 213 -9.81 3.01 12.60
CA ASP A 213 -9.97 1.63 13.08
C ASP A 213 -9.70 1.51 14.59
N ALA A 214 -8.58 2.05 15.07
CA ALA A 214 -8.24 2.02 16.49
C ALA A 214 -9.22 2.81 17.37
N PHE A 215 -9.77 3.92 16.87
CA PHE A 215 -10.84 4.65 17.56
C PHE A 215 -12.11 3.80 17.72
N ASN A 216 -12.48 2.99 16.72
CA ASN A 216 -13.63 2.08 16.86
C ASN A 216 -13.37 1.00 17.93
N GLU A 217 -12.11 0.65 18.18
CA GLU A 217 -11.70 -0.33 19.21
C GLU A 217 -11.43 0.30 20.58
N GLY A 218 -11.38 1.63 20.67
CA GLY A 218 -11.01 2.34 21.90
C GLY A 218 -9.53 2.24 22.27
N GLU A 219 -8.67 1.90 21.31
CA GLU A 219 -7.24 1.67 21.52
C GLU A 219 -6.36 2.90 21.21
N ALA A 220 -5.21 2.99 21.89
CA ALA A 220 -4.20 4.01 21.60
C ALA A 220 -3.35 3.59 20.38
N TRP A 221 -3.59 4.21 19.22
CA TRP A 221 -2.91 3.83 17.96
C TRP A 221 -1.51 4.42 17.78
N LEU A 222 -1.27 5.64 18.24
CA LEU A 222 -0.04 6.38 17.92
C LEU A 222 1.22 5.74 18.53
N PRO A 223 1.23 5.31 19.82
CA PRO A 223 2.41 4.66 20.39
C PRO A 223 2.75 3.34 19.68
N GLU A 224 1.74 2.57 19.29
CA GLU A 224 1.94 1.32 18.56
C GLU A 224 2.50 1.56 17.15
N LEU A 225 1.94 2.55 16.44
CA LEU A 225 2.43 2.98 15.14
C LEU A 225 3.90 3.42 15.21
N LEU A 226 4.25 4.30 16.16
CA LEU A 226 5.62 4.80 16.35
C LEU A 226 6.58 3.67 16.73
N ARG A 227 6.18 2.76 17.62
CA ARG A 227 6.98 1.59 17.99
C ARG A 227 7.26 0.71 16.78
N SER A 228 6.24 0.44 15.97
CA SER A 228 6.37 -0.32 14.71
C SER A 228 7.29 0.39 13.72
N LEU A 229 7.13 1.70 13.56
CA LEU A 229 7.94 2.52 12.66
C LEU A 229 9.41 2.50 13.07
N LEU A 230 9.71 2.75 14.34
CA LEU A 230 11.08 2.78 14.86
C LEU A 230 11.75 1.41 14.76
N GLY A 231 11.05 0.34 15.12
CA GLY A 231 11.56 -1.03 14.98
C GLY A 231 11.80 -1.42 13.52
N GLY A 232 10.88 -1.02 12.62
CA GLY A 232 11.00 -1.25 11.19
C GLY A 232 12.17 -0.47 10.58
N LEU A 233 12.30 0.82 10.94
CA LEU A 233 13.40 1.67 10.50
C LEU A 233 14.75 1.12 10.96
N PHE A 234 14.87 0.73 12.24
CA PHE A 234 16.08 0.13 12.78
C PHE A 234 16.45 -1.15 12.03
N SER A 235 15.48 -2.05 11.81
CA SER A 235 15.70 -3.30 11.06
C SER A 235 16.10 -3.03 9.62
N ALA A 236 15.41 -2.12 8.93
CA ALA A 236 15.73 -1.75 7.55
C ALA A 236 17.13 -1.15 7.43
N LEU A 237 17.54 -0.28 8.37
CA LEU A 237 18.91 0.25 8.40
C LEU A 237 19.94 -0.87 8.63
N LEU A 238 19.67 -1.80 9.54
CA LEU A 238 20.60 -2.87 9.86
C LEU A 238 20.84 -3.82 8.68
N PHE A 239 19.78 -4.22 7.98
CA PHE A 239 19.87 -5.19 6.88
C PHE A 239 20.14 -4.55 5.52
N ALA A 240 19.49 -3.42 5.22
CA ALA A 240 19.56 -2.79 3.90
C ALA A 240 20.59 -1.64 3.85
N GLY A 241 20.96 -1.07 4.99
CA GLY A 241 21.96 0.00 5.11
C GLY A 241 23.33 -0.33 4.52
N PRO A 242 23.92 -1.53 4.76
CA PRO A 242 25.19 -1.91 4.13
C PRO A 242 25.14 -1.92 2.60
N VAL A 243 24.01 -2.33 2.02
CA VAL A 243 23.80 -2.29 0.55
C VAL A 243 23.69 -0.85 0.07
N ALA A 244 22.93 -0.01 0.78
CA ALA A 244 22.83 1.42 0.46
C ALA A 244 24.20 2.12 0.52
N LEU A 245 25.02 1.80 1.52
CA LEU A 245 26.37 2.35 1.67
C LEU A 245 27.31 1.90 0.55
N THR A 246 27.29 0.60 0.22
CA THR A 246 28.07 0.02 -0.88
C THR A 246 27.66 0.63 -2.24
N MET A 247 26.37 0.87 -2.42
CA MET A 247 25.81 1.54 -3.59
C MET A 247 26.26 3.00 -3.67
N ALA A 248 26.29 3.71 -2.55
CA ALA A 248 26.66 5.12 -2.48
C ALA A 248 28.17 5.35 -2.67
N LEU A 249 29.03 4.47 -2.15
CA LEU A 249 30.48 4.69 -2.09
C LEU A 249 31.28 3.98 -3.17
N ILE A 250 30.81 2.83 -3.68
CA ILE A 250 31.64 1.93 -4.50
C ILE A 250 30.99 1.67 -5.86
N THR A 251 29.78 1.10 -5.86
CA THR A 251 29.21 0.49 -7.08
C THR A 251 28.31 1.41 -7.89
N GLY A 252 27.68 2.40 -7.25
CA GLY A 252 26.62 3.19 -7.87
C GLY A 252 25.28 2.43 -7.96
N PRO A 253 24.19 3.13 -8.38
CA PRO A 253 22.84 2.58 -8.42
C PRO A 253 22.64 1.66 -9.64
N THR A 254 23.12 0.43 -9.55
CA THR A 254 22.88 -0.63 -10.55
C THR A 254 21.57 -1.35 -10.28
N LEU A 255 21.00 -2.00 -11.31
CA LEU A 255 19.78 -2.81 -11.20
C LEU A 255 19.85 -3.84 -10.07
N ILE A 256 20.95 -4.59 -9.99
CA ILE A 256 21.12 -5.67 -9.00
C ILE A 256 21.21 -5.08 -7.59
N MET A 257 22.02 -4.04 -7.38
CA MET A 257 22.16 -3.40 -6.06
C MET A 257 20.84 -2.76 -5.61
N SER A 258 20.12 -2.12 -6.52
CA SER A 258 18.82 -1.52 -6.22
C SER A 258 17.77 -2.58 -5.89
N GLY A 259 17.76 -3.69 -6.63
CA GLY A 259 16.90 -4.84 -6.33
C GLY A 259 17.19 -5.46 -4.97
N LEU A 260 18.48 -5.64 -4.63
CA LEU A 260 18.90 -6.13 -3.31
C LEU A 260 18.50 -5.16 -2.19
N LEU A 261 18.72 -3.87 -2.37
CA LEU A 261 18.35 -2.84 -1.40
C LEU A 261 16.84 -2.85 -1.11
N LEU A 262 16.02 -2.82 -2.17
CA LEU A 262 14.56 -2.82 -2.06
C LEU A 262 14.06 -4.13 -1.45
N GLY A 263 14.60 -5.28 -1.90
CA GLY A 263 14.22 -6.60 -1.40
C GLY A 263 14.56 -6.78 0.08
N LEU A 264 15.78 -6.42 0.49
CA LEU A 264 16.19 -6.49 1.90
C LEU A 264 15.41 -5.53 2.77
N THR A 265 15.13 -4.32 2.28
CA THR A 265 14.27 -3.36 3.00
C THR A 265 12.87 -3.97 3.23
N ALA A 266 12.24 -4.51 2.19
CA ALA A 266 10.91 -5.11 2.32
C ALA A 266 10.92 -6.34 3.23
N LEU A 267 11.94 -7.19 3.13
CA LEU A 267 12.07 -8.38 3.97
C LEU A 267 12.31 -8.02 5.44
N ALA A 268 13.15 -7.02 5.73
CA ALA A 268 13.40 -6.55 7.08
C ALA A 268 12.13 -5.98 7.71
N LEU A 269 11.37 -5.17 6.96
CA LEU A 269 10.09 -4.64 7.41
C LEU A 269 9.06 -5.75 7.63
N ALA A 270 8.93 -6.70 6.70
CA ALA A 270 8.04 -7.84 6.85
C ALA A 270 8.39 -8.71 8.06
N HIS A 271 9.67 -9.01 8.26
CA HIS A 271 10.12 -9.79 9.41
C HIS A 271 9.78 -9.09 10.74
N GLN A 272 10.06 -7.79 10.83
CA GLN A 272 9.76 -7.01 12.03
C GLN A 272 8.25 -6.99 12.32
N THR A 273 7.45 -6.68 11.30
CA THR A 273 5.99 -6.53 11.43
C THR A 273 5.29 -7.86 11.72
N PHE A 274 5.76 -8.98 11.16
CA PHE A 274 5.16 -10.31 11.35
C PHE A 274 5.89 -11.18 12.39
N SER A 275 6.80 -10.61 13.19
CA SER A 275 7.58 -11.35 14.19
C SER A 275 6.72 -12.19 15.14
N GLY A 276 5.65 -11.61 15.71
CA GLY A 276 4.70 -12.33 16.58
C GLY A 276 3.96 -13.48 15.87
N PRO A 277 3.29 -13.23 14.73
CA PRO A 277 2.64 -14.30 13.95
C PRO A 277 3.59 -15.42 13.51
N ILE A 278 4.81 -15.08 13.08
CA ILE A 278 5.83 -16.06 12.68
C ILE A 278 6.24 -16.92 13.87
N GLN A 279 6.47 -16.31 15.04
CA GLN A 279 6.76 -17.05 16.28
C GLN A 279 5.63 -18.03 16.61
N GLY A 280 4.37 -17.59 16.56
CA GLY A 280 3.22 -18.46 16.80
C GLY A 280 3.12 -19.65 15.83
N LEU A 281 3.44 -19.45 14.55
CA LEU A 281 3.50 -20.53 13.56
C LEU A 281 4.67 -21.49 13.85
N LEU A 282 5.85 -20.96 14.13
CA LEU A 282 7.02 -21.77 14.48
C LEU A 282 6.78 -22.59 15.73
N ASP A 283 6.16 -22.02 16.76
CA ASP A 283 5.76 -22.74 17.97
C ASP A 283 4.74 -23.83 17.65
N THR A 284 3.75 -23.52 16.81
CA THR A 284 2.74 -24.51 16.41
C THR A 284 3.39 -25.70 15.71
N LEU A 285 4.34 -25.44 14.80
CA LEU A 285 5.10 -26.47 14.09
C LEU A 285 6.05 -27.24 15.01
N ALA A 286 6.82 -26.55 15.85
CA ALA A 286 7.76 -27.15 16.80
C ALA A 286 7.06 -28.05 17.81
N TYR A 287 5.87 -27.66 18.26
CA TYR A 287 5.05 -28.41 19.21
C TYR A 287 3.96 -29.25 18.53
N LEU A 288 4.05 -29.54 17.23
CA LEU A 288 3.07 -30.37 16.49
C LEU A 288 2.78 -31.69 17.20
N GLY A 289 3.80 -32.32 17.78
CA GLY A 289 3.72 -33.58 18.51
C GLY A 289 3.41 -33.50 20.01
N TYR A 290 3.33 -32.30 20.61
CA TYR A 290 3.19 -32.13 22.06
C TYR A 290 2.04 -31.18 22.43
N PRO A 291 0.77 -31.62 22.34
CA PRO A 291 -0.41 -30.76 22.55
C PRO A 291 -0.51 -30.19 23.97
N ARG A 292 -0.03 -30.91 25.00
CA ARG A 292 -0.04 -30.44 26.40
C ARG A 292 0.92 -29.27 26.64
N LEU A 293 2.10 -29.28 26.02
CA LEU A 293 3.08 -28.18 26.11
C LEU A 293 2.58 -26.92 25.40
N ARG A 294 1.85 -27.09 24.29
CA ARG A 294 1.23 -25.98 23.55
C ARG A 294 0.17 -25.25 24.39
N ALA A 295 -0.67 -26.00 25.12
CA ALA A 295 -1.66 -25.43 26.03
C ALA A 295 -1.03 -24.67 27.22
N GLN A 296 0.06 -25.22 27.78
CA GLN A 296 0.79 -24.58 28.88
C GLN A 296 1.49 -23.28 28.45
N GLN A 297 2.13 -23.25 27.28
CA GLN A 297 2.73 -22.00 26.78
C GLN A 297 1.69 -20.95 26.40
N ALA A 298 0.54 -21.36 25.84
CA ALA A 298 -0.54 -20.43 25.55
C ALA A 298 -1.08 -19.76 26.83
N ALA A 299 -1.25 -20.53 27.91
CA ALA A 299 -1.64 -20.01 29.22
C ALA A 299 -0.60 -19.02 29.79
N LEU A 300 0.69 -19.38 29.77
CA LEU A 300 1.77 -18.50 30.26
C LEU A 300 1.87 -17.19 29.47
N ARG A 301 1.64 -17.21 28.16
CA ARG A 301 1.62 -15.97 27.34
C ARG A 301 0.42 -15.11 27.64
N GLN A 302 -0.75 -15.70 27.90
CA GLN A 302 -1.94 -14.95 28.30
C GLN A 302 -1.74 -14.28 29.65
N GLU A 303 -1.14 -14.98 30.62
CA GLU A 303 -0.79 -14.39 31.92
C GLU A 303 0.23 -13.26 31.78
N ALA A 304 1.31 -13.45 31.01
CA ALA A 304 2.31 -12.41 30.77
C ALA A 304 1.71 -11.18 30.06
N GLN A 305 0.82 -11.37 29.09
CA GLN A 305 0.13 -10.27 28.40
C GLN A 305 -0.89 -9.56 29.30
N ALA A 306 -1.58 -10.28 30.18
CA ALA A 306 -2.49 -9.69 31.17
C ALA A 306 -1.72 -8.85 32.20
N GLN A 307 -0.54 -9.31 32.62
CA GLN A 307 0.34 -8.57 33.53
C GLN A 307 0.88 -7.27 32.90
N VAL A 308 1.21 -7.29 31.61
CA VAL A 308 1.67 -6.10 30.87
C VAL A 308 0.53 -5.12 30.57
N ARG A 309 -0.73 -5.59 30.45
CA ARG A 309 -1.91 -4.71 30.24
C ARG A 309 -2.50 -4.12 31.52
N GLY A 310 -2.24 -4.74 32.67
CA GLY A 310 -2.71 -4.28 33.98
C GLY A 310 -1.76 -3.32 34.69
N ALA A 311 -0.57 -3.07 34.13
CA ALA A 311 0.43 -2.13 34.61
C ALA A 311 0.45 -0.86 33.74
#